data_AF-A0A929Z0K7-F1
#
_entry.id   AF-A0A929Z0K7-F1
#
_cell.length_a   1.000
_cell.length_b   1.000
_cell.length_c   1.000
_cell.angle_alpha   90.00
_cell.angle_beta   90.00
_cell.angle_gamma   90.00
#
_symmetry.space_group_name_H-M   'P 1'
#
loop_
_entity.id
_entity.type
_entity.pdbx_description
1 polymer ?
#
loop_
_entity_poly.entity_id
_entity_poly.type
_entity_poly.pdbx_seq_one_letter_code
_entity_poly.pdbx_strand_id
1 'polypeptide(L)'
;SRPKDFVPARAADWITIDADTVVGELRIRRVAAGDRFAPFGMPKGTKLVSDYLTDRHRSVLEKQAAAVVCDERGIVWLVGETVDRRVAVHRSTQTILEVRLLPPDREA
;
A
#
# COMPACT_ATOMS: atom_id res chain seq x y z
N SER A 1 6.64 -0.11 -22.20
CA SER A 1 6.56 1.21 -21.53
C SER A 1 5.53 1.11 -20.42
N ARG A 2 5.41 2.09 -19.51
CA ARG A 2 4.17 2.22 -18.71
C ARG A 2 2.95 2.19 -19.65
N PRO A 3 1.74 1.80 -19.18
CA PRO A 3 0.52 2.03 -19.94
C PRO A 3 0.57 3.46 -20.48
N LYS A 4 0.32 3.64 -21.79
CA LYS A 4 0.39 4.97 -22.39
C LYS A 4 -0.52 5.89 -21.58
N ASP A 5 0.03 7.02 -21.14
CA ASP A 5 -0.64 8.08 -20.38
C ASP A 5 -0.98 7.79 -18.91
N PHE A 6 -0.51 6.68 -18.33
CA PHE A 6 -0.69 6.43 -16.89
C PHE A 6 0.29 7.23 -16.03
N VAL A 7 -0.27 8.10 -15.19
CA VAL A 7 0.44 8.80 -14.11
C VAL A 7 0.02 8.18 -12.78
N PRO A 8 0.92 7.50 -12.05
CA PRO A 8 0.57 6.96 -10.76
C PRO A 8 0.21 8.09 -9.79
N ALA A 9 -0.73 7.83 -8.91
CA ALA A 9 -1.03 8.72 -7.80
C ALA A 9 0.25 8.98 -6.99
N ARG A 10 0.53 10.26 -6.70
CA ARG A 10 1.73 10.69 -5.95
C ARG A 10 1.43 11.12 -4.52
N ALA A 11 0.16 11.09 -4.13
CA ALA A 11 -0.30 11.51 -2.82
C ALA A 11 -0.31 10.30 -1.86
N ALA A 12 0.04 10.52 -0.60
CA ALA A 12 0.14 9.47 0.41
C ALA A 12 -1.20 8.76 0.67
N ASP A 13 -2.31 9.42 0.38
CA ASP A 13 -3.70 8.99 0.55
C ASP A 13 -4.30 8.36 -0.71
N TRP A 14 -3.56 8.26 -1.82
CA TRP A 14 -4.07 7.70 -3.07
C TRP A 14 -3.04 6.78 -3.72
N ILE A 15 -3.44 5.54 -3.98
CA ILE A 15 -2.63 4.55 -4.69
C ILE A 15 -3.34 4.04 -5.94
N THR A 16 -2.52 3.53 -6.84
CA THR A 16 -2.90 2.84 -8.06
C THR A 16 -2.16 1.50 -8.10
N ILE A 17 -2.89 0.40 -8.21
CA ILE A 17 -2.34 -0.96 -8.22
C ILE A 17 -2.83 -1.75 -9.44
N ASP A 18 -2.10 -2.80 -9.78
CA ASP A 18 -2.52 -3.76 -10.79
C ASP A 18 -3.67 -4.62 -10.24
N ALA A 19 -4.88 -4.42 -10.77
CA ALA A 19 -6.08 -5.07 -10.27
C ALA A 19 -6.01 -6.60 -10.42
N ASP A 20 -5.32 -7.09 -11.46
CA ASP A 20 -5.25 -8.51 -11.80
C ASP A 20 -4.33 -9.29 -10.84
N THR A 21 -3.59 -8.57 -9.98
CA THR A 21 -2.68 -9.15 -8.97
C THR A 21 -3.28 -9.25 -7.56
N VAL A 22 -4.45 -8.63 -7.35
CA VAL A 22 -5.19 -8.68 -6.08
C VAL A 22 -5.94 -10.00 -5.99
N VAL A 23 -5.89 -10.65 -4.83
CA VAL A 23 -6.51 -11.96 -4.62
C VAL A 23 -7.62 -11.87 -3.58
N GLY A 24 -8.85 -12.10 -4.04
CA GLY A 24 -10.03 -12.10 -3.19
C GLY A 24 -10.43 -10.70 -2.73
N GLU A 25 -10.98 -10.61 -1.53
CA GLU A 25 -11.49 -9.36 -0.96
C GLU A 25 -10.37 -8.50 -0.37
N LEU A 26 -10.45 -7.19 -0.61
CA LEU A 26 -9.65 -6.21 0.11
C LEU A 26 -10.23 -5.96 1.50
N ARG A 27 -9.38 -5.98 2.51
CA ARG A 27 -9.72 -5.70 3.91
C ARG A 27 -8.78 -4.66 4.48
N ILE A 28 -9.28 -3.87 5.40
CA ILE A 28 -8.49 -2.88 6.13
C ILE A 28 -8.32 -3.35 7.57
N ARG A 29 -7.10 -3.29 8.09
CA ARG A 29 -6.82 -3.59 9.51
C ARG A 29 -5.65 -2.77 10.03
N ARG A 30 -5.50 -2.72 11.35
CA ARG A 30 -4.27 -2.24 11.99
C ARG A 30 -3.09 -3.14 11.61
N VAL A 31 -1.89 -2.56 11.60
CA VAL A 31 -0.64 -3.32 11.50
C VAL A 31 -0.53 -4.28 12.68
N ALA A 32 -0.22 -5.54 12.39
CA ALA A 32 0.02 -6.58 13.38
C ALA A 32 1.53 -6.80 13.60
N ALA A 33 1.89 -7.29 14.78
CA ALA A 33 3.27 -7.65 15.06
C ALA A 33 3.74 -8.76 14.09
N GLY A 34 4.92 -8.56 13.49
CA GLY A 34 5.45 -9.49 12.49
C GLY A 34 4.93 -9.28 11.06
N ASP A 35 4.07 -8.27 10.81
CA ASP A 35 3.66 -7.92 9.46
C ASP A 35 4.88 -7.63 8.57
N ARG A 36 4.89 -8.26 7.38
CA ARG A 36 5.94 -8.10 6.38
C ARG A 36 5.34 -7.80 5.02
N PHE A 37 6.07 -7.00 4.27
CA PHE A 37 5.72 -6.67 2.88
C PHE A 37 6.98 -6.36 2.09
N ALA A 38 6.86 -6.33 0.77
CA ALA A 38 7.91 -5.95 -0.16
C ALA A 38 7.66 -4.52 -0.67
N PRO A 39 8.15 -3.46 -0.01
CA PRO A 39 7.85 -2.09 -0.39
C PRO A 39 8.25 -1.77 -1.84
N PHE A 40 7.32 -1.20 -2.61
CA PHE A 40 7.61 -0.73 -3.96
C PHE A 40 8.68 0.38 -3.95
N GLY A 41 9.60 0.33 -4.92
CA GLY A 41 10.71 1.29 -5.03
C GLY A 41 11.94 0.99 -4.16
N MET A 42 11.91 -0.03 -3.31
CA MET A 42 13.06 -0.48 -2.52
C MET A 42 13.75 -1.72 -3.14
N PRO A 43 15.02 -2.01 -2.78
CA PRO A 43 15.73 -3.23 -3.21
C PRO A 43 14.94 -4.52 -2.95
N LYS A 44 15.28 -5.60 -3.68
CA LYS A 44 14.59 -6.90 -3.57
C LYS A 44 14.58 -7.39 -2.12
N GLY A 45 13.49 -8.07 -1.75
CA GLY A 45 13.26 -8.60 -0.41
C GLY A 45 11.97 -8.10 0.23
N THR A 46 11.71 -8.59 1.43
CA THR A 46 10.63 -8.14 2.33
C THR A 46 11.21 -7.44 3.54
N LYS A 47 10.45 -6.52 4.13
CA LYS A 47 10.81 -5.79 5.36
C LYS A 47 9.68 -5.94 6.37
N LEU A 48 10.01 -5.92 7.67
CA LEU A 48 8.98 -5.73 8.70
C LEU A 48 8.37 -4.35 8.54
N VAL A 49 7.05 -4.26 8.74
CA VAL A 49 6.37 -2.95 8.73
C VAL A 49 6.92 -2.05 9.83
N SER A 50 7.23 -2.60 11.01
CA SER A 50 7.86 -1.85 12.12
C SER A 50 9.19 -1.21 11.72
N ASP A 51 10.05 -1.96 11.02
CA ASP A 51 11.34 -1.47 10.58
C ASP A 51 11.16 -0.42 9.49
N TYR A 52 10.23 -0.65 8.55
CA TYR A 52 9.92 0.32 7.50
C TYR A 52 9.48 1.66 8.08
N LEU A 53 8.55 1.65 9.03
CA LEU A 53 8.07 2.86 9.69
C LEU A 53 9.17 3.50 10.58
N THR A 54 10.09 2.70 11.11
CA THR A 54 11.26 3.21 11.86
C THR A 54 12.23 3.96 10.95
N ASP A 55 12.57 3.39 9.79
CA ASP A 55 13.41 4.05 8.78
C ASP A 55 12.77 5.35 8.27
N ARG A 56 11.43 5.44 8.28
CA ARG A 56 10.65 6.63 7.93
C ARG A 56 10.47 7.61 9.08
N HIS A 57 11.14 7.41 10.21
CA HIS A 57 11.09 8.27 11.39
C HIS A 57 9.68 8.47 11.97
N ARG A 58 8.80 7.48 11.82
CA ARG A 58 7.47 7.51 12.43
C ARG A 58 7.57 7.39 13.95
N SER A 59 6.78 8.18 14.65
CA SER A 59 6.61 8.13 16.10
C SER A 59 5.95 6.82 16.54
N VAL A 60 6.04 6.52 17.83
CA VAL A 60 5.39 5.33 18.42
C VAL A 60 3.87 5.38 18.20
N LEU A 61 3.27 6.56 18.36
CA LEU A 61 1.83 6.74 18.17
C LEU A 61 1.43 6.52 16.70
N GLU A 62 2.20 7.05 15.74
CA GLU A 62 1.96 6.79 14.31
C GLU A 62 2.09 5.29 13.97
N LYS A 63 3.07 4.59 14.55
CA LYS A 63 3.22 3.14 14.34
C LYS A 63 2.05 2.35 14.91
N GLN A 64 1.55 2.71 16.08
CA GLN A 64 0.36 2.10 16.69
C GLN A 64 -0.91 2.40 15.88
N ALA A 65 -0.98 3.59 15.28
CA ALA A 65 -2.09 4.00 14.45
C ALA A 65 -2.00 3.48 12.99
N ALA A 66 -0.87 2.91 12.58
CA ALA A 66 -0.66 2.47 11.21
C ALA A 66 -1.69 1.40 10.80
N ALA A 67 -2.16 1.51 9.57
CA ALA A 67 -3.12 0.59 8.97
C ALA A 67 -2.59 0.04 7.65
N VAL A 68 -3.08 -1.14 7.29
CA VAL A 68 -2.80 -1.78 6.01
C VAL A 68 -4.11 -2.10 5.31
N VAL A 69 -4.09 -1.98 3.99
CA VAL A 69 -5.01 -2.71 3.12
C VAL A 69 -4.34 -4.03 2.77
N CYS A 70 -5.06 -5.13 2.94
CA CYS A 70 -4.60 -6.48 2.62
C CYS A 70 -5.63 -7.23 1.79
N ASP A 71 -5.13 -8.17 1.01
CA ASP A 71 -5.93 -9.19 0.34
C ASP A 71 -5.66 -10.56 0.99
N GLU A 72 -6.10 -11.65 0.37
CA GLU A 72 -5.91 -13.00 0.92
C GLU A 72 -4.43 -13.45 0.95
N ARG A 73 -3.54 -12.77 0.22
CA ARG A 73 -2.11 -13.08 0.17
C ARG A 73 -1.26 -12.20 1.09
N GLY A 74 -1.84 -11.13 1.65
CA GLY A 74 -1.17 -10.26 2.62
C GLY A 74 -1.29 -8.79 2.27
N ILE A 75 -0.29 -8.00 2.68
CA ILE A 75 -0.33 -6.54 2.53
C ILE A 75 -0.34 -6.16 1.05
N VAL A 76 -1.25 -5.26 0.71
CA VAL A 76 -1.38 -4.60 -0.60
C VAL A 76 -0.87 -3.16 -0.47
N TRP A 77 -1.22 -2.48 0.62
CA TRP A 77 -0.84 -1.09 0.88
C TRP A 77 -0.60 -0.87 2.36
N LEU A 78 0.55 -0.30 2.72
CA LEU A 78 0.73 0.36 4.00
C LEU A 78 0.18 1.78 3.88
N VAL A 79 -0.98 2.01 4.49
CA VAL A 79 -1.79 3.23 4.28
C VAL A 79 -0.97 4.46 4.64
N GLY A 80 -0.95 5.48 3.76
CA GLY A 80 -0.13 6.67 3.94
C GLY A 80 1.33 6.52 3.50
N GLU A 81 1.76 5.33 3.09
CA GLU A 81 3.16 5.04 2.76
C GLU A 81 3.33 4.50 1.33
N THR A 82 3.40 3.18 1.13
CA THR A 82 3.68 2.55 -0.17
C THR A 82 2.96 1.22 -0.32
N VAL A 83 2.80 0.80 -1.57
CA VAL A 83 2.21 -0.50 -1.93
C VAL A 83 3.23 -1.63 -1.84
N ASP A 84 2.71 -2.85 -1.69
CA ASP A 84 3.53 -4.04 -1.91
C ASP A 84 3.89 -4.16 -3.40
N ARG A 85 5.14 -4.52 -3.68
CA ARG A 85 5.70 -4.67 -5.02
C ARG A 85 4.89 -5.67 -5.87
N ARG A 86 4.29 -6.68 -5.24
CA ARG A 86 3.44 -7.67 -5.92
C ARG A 86 2.27 -7.02 -6.67
N VAL A 87 1.71 -5.96 -6.10
CA VAL A 87 0.52 -5.28 -6.65
C VAL A 87 0.85 -4.00 -7.41
N ALA A 88 2.14 -3.69 -7.56
CA ALA A 88 2.55 -2.48 -8.24
C ALA A 88 2.24 -2.52 -9.74
N VAL A 89 1.75 -1.41 -10.28
CA VAL A 89 1.50 -1.26 -11.72
C VAL A 89 2.78 -1.48 -12.51
N HIS A 90 2.70 -2.37 -13.49
CA HIS A 90 3.77 -2.68 -14.41
C HIS A 90 3.39 -2.36 -15.86
N ARG A 91 4.33 -2.60 -16.78
CA ARG A 91 4.14 -2.30 -18.20
C ARG A 91 3.04 -3.12 -18.87
N SER A 92 2.75 -4.29 -18.32
CA SER A 92 1.75 -5.25 -18.79
C SER A 92 0.40 -5.13 -18.08
N THR A 93 0.23 -4.15 -17.18
CA THR A 93 -1.01 -3.99 -16.41
C THR A 93 -2.11 -3.57 -17.36
N GLN A 94 -3.19 -4.34 -17.41
CA GLN A 94 -4.35 -4.05 -18.25
C GLN A 94 -5.41 -3.30 -17.46
N THR A 95 -5.59 -3.68 -16.20
CA THR A 95 -6.63 -3.13 -15.32
C THR A 95 -5.99 -2.44 -14.12
N ILE A 96 -6.34 -1.17 -13.91
CA ILE A 96 -5.88 -0.37 -12.77
C ILE A 96 -6.98 -0.33 -11.72
N LEU A 97 -6.63 -0.65 -10.48
CA LEU A 97 -7.48 -0.38 -9.32
C LEU A 97 -6.94 0.85 -8.58
N GLU A 98 -7.81 1.84 -8.40
CA GLU A 98 -7.54 3.02 -7.59
C GLU A 98 -8.10 2.84 -6.18
N VAL A 99 -7.28 3.15 -5.16
CA VAL A 99 -7.71 3.15 -3.76
C VAL A 99 -7.38 4.51 -3.15
N ARG A 100 -8.38 5.16 -2.57
CA ARG A 100 -8.26 6.49 -1.95
C ARG A 100 -8.65 6.43 -0.48
N LEU A 101 -7.80 6.98 0.38
CA LEU A 101 -8.13 7.30 1.76
C LEU A 101 -8.77 8.69 1.76
N LEU A 102 -10.08 8.74 1.95
CA LEU A 102 -10.78 10.01 2.11
C LEU A 102 -10.56 10.53 3.53
N PRO A 103 -10.48 11.86 3.71
CA PRO A 103 -10.59 12.43 5.05
C PRO A 103 -11.91 11.96 5.67
N PRO A 104 -11.98 11.83 7.01
CA PRO A 104 -13.25 11.57 7.67
C PRO A 104 -14.26 12.64 7.24
N ASP A 105 -15.48 12.19 6.93
CA ASP A 105 -16.57 13.10 6.60
C ASP A 105 -16.70 14.13 7.72
N ARG A 106 -16.46 15.40 7.38
CA ARG A 106 -16.63 16.51 8.33
C ARG A 106 -18.12 16.85 8.39
N GLU A 107 -18.98 15.91 8.77
CA GLU A 107 -20.38 16.17 9.14
C GLU A 107 -21.09 14.87 9.57
N ALA A 108 -21.26 14.72 10.89
CA ALA A 108 -22.53 14.42 11.55
C ALA A 108 -22.49 15.03 12.96
#